data_AF-A0A3N6GC61-F1
#
_entry.id   AF-A0A3N6GC61-F1
#
_cell.length_a   1.000
_cell.length_b   1.000
_cell.length_c   1.000
_cell.angle_alpha   90.00
_cell.angle_beta   90.00
_cell.angle_gamma   90.00
#
_symmetry.space_group_name_H-M   'P 1'
#
loop_
_entity.id
_entity.type
_entity.pdbx_description
1 polymer ?
#
loop_
_entity_poly.entity_id
_entity_poly.type
_entity_poly.pdbx_seq_one_letter_code
_entity_poly.pdbx_strand_id
1 'polypeptide(L)'
;MFRGGDGRHLEMTNGGTAVFVDVLVLAVSTLAREPWDFRFAALLTLQDQSVMGRGVVGFDLADLDWGDTPQERAAAKDFLLRVLDLALTRHRWEELTYEPPRAEGDLRTYRAMVEAFDPATAKVGADVLPGPQNAAMASCVRHRVLDGLPFWDVCVFCSAGV
;
A
#
# COMPACT_ATOMS: atom_id res chain seq x y z
N MET A 1 -8.17 9.20 -0.04
CA MET A 1 -8.99 8.68 -1.16
C MET A 1 -8.07 7.94 -2.12
N PHE A 2 -8.44 6.73 -2.52
CA PHE A 2 -7.74 6.01 -3.59
C PHE A 2 -8.52 6.13 -4.88
N ARG A 3 -7.86 6.38 -6.01
CA ARG A 3 -8.52 6.56 -7.32
C ARG A 3 -8.07 5.50 -8.32
N GLY A 4 -9.00 5.09 -9.18
CA GLY A 4 -8.74 4.25 -10.35
C GLY A 4 -8.84 5.06 -11.65
N GLY A 5 -8.41 4.46 -12.76
CA GLY A 5 -8.34 5.13 -14.06
C GLY A 5 -9.68 5.44 -14.74
N ASP A 6 -10.80 4.88 -14.26
CA ASP A 6 -12.14 5.04 -14.81
C ASP A 6 -13.03 5.99 -13.99
N GLY A 7 -12.44 6.77 -13.09
CA GLY A 7 -13.16 7.68 -12.20
C GLY A 7 -13.75 7.01 -10.95
N ARG A 8 -13.64 5.68 -10.81
CA ARG A 8 -13.91 5.01 -9.54
C ARG A 8 -12.95 5.48 -8.47
N HIS A 9 -13.46 5.62 -7.26
CA HIS A 9 -12.67 6.00 -6.10
C HIS A 9 -13.15 5.26 -4.87
N LEU A 10 -12.23 5.02 -3.95
CA LEU A 10 -12.48 4.50 -2.63
C LEU A 10 -12.24 5.63 -1.61
N GLU A 11 -13.34 6.09 -1.04
CA GLU A 11 -13.34 7.02 0.10
C GLU A 11 -13.51 6.24 1.39
N MET A 12 -12.66 6.55 2.36
CA MET A 12 -12.69 5.96 3.69
C MET A 12 -12.56 7.07 4.72
N THR A 13 -13.07 6.84 5.93
CA THR A 13 -12.75 7.72 7.05
C THR A 13 -11.26 7.63 7.39
N ASN A 14 -10.74 8.59 8.13
CA ASN A 14 -9.35 8.55 8.61
C ASN A 14 -9.01 7.22 9.32
N GLY A 15 -9.86 6.80 10.26
CA GLY A 15 -9.70 5.50 10.93
C GLY A 15 -9.83 4.32 9.97
N GLY A 16 -10.76 4.36 9.00
CA GLY A 16 -10.87 3.30 8.00
C GLY A 16 -9.63 3.20 7.10
N THR A 17 -9.06 4.33 6.74
CA THR A 17 -7.84 4.41 5.93
C THR A 17 -6.64 3.84 6.67
N ALA A 18 -6.47 4.17 7.96
CA ALA A 18 -5.40 3.61 8.78
C ALA A 18 -5.50 2.07 8.85
N VAL A 19 -6.69 1.55 9.16
CA VAL A 19 -6.94 0.11 9.17
C VAL A 19 -6.67 -0.55 7.82
N PHE A 20 -7.07 0.09 6.72
CA PHE A 20 -6.83 -0.39 5.36
C PHE A 20 -5.34 -0.45 5.04
N VAL A 21 -4.56 0.55 5.46
CA VAL A 21 -3.10 0.57 5.28
C VAL A 21 -2.46 -0.54 6.12
N ASP A 22 -2.85 -0.71 7.38
CA ASP A 22 -2.27 -1.72 8.28
C ASP A 22 -2.37 -3.14 7.70
N VAL A 23 -3.54 -3.52 7.18
CA VAL A 23 -3.73 -4.84 6.58
C VAL A 23 -2.92 -5.02 5.28
N LEU A 24 -2.71 -3.95 4.51
CA LEU A 24 -1.84 -3.98 3.33
C LEU A 24 -0.36 -4.05 3.71
N VAL A 25 0.06 -3.35 4.77
CA VAL A 25 1.45 -3.37 5.26
C VAL A 25 1.83 -4.79 5.73
N LEU A 26 0.92 -5.52 6.39
CA LEU A 26 1.14 -6.92 6.75
C LEU A 26 1.35 -7.83 5.53
N ALA A 27 0.51 -7.66 4.51
CA ALA A 27 0.57 -8.46 3.28
C ALA A 27 1.79 -8.12 2.41
N VAL A 28 2.05 -6.84 2.16
CA VAL A 28 3.18 -6.38 1.33
C VAL A 28 4.52 -6.80 1.94
N SER A 29 4.66 -6.70 3.27
CA SER A 29 5.88 -7.09 3.98
C SER A 29 6.17 -8.58 3.90
N THR A 30 5.15 -9.38 3.62
CA THR A 30 5.28 -10.84 3.43
C THR A 30 5.70 -11.18 2.00
N LEU A 31 5.27 -10.38 1.02
CA LEU A 31 5.40 -10.71 -0.40
C LEU A 31 6.53 -9.99 -1.13
N ALA A 32 6.95 -8.82 -0.65
CA ALA A 32 7.92 -7.96 -1.35
C ALA A 32 9.27 -8.64 -1.53
N ARG A 33 9.76 -8.64 -2.77
CA ARG A 33 11.04 -9.25 -3.16
C ARG A 33 11.78 -8.45 -4.22
N GLU A 34 11.07 -7.71 -5.05
CA GLU A 34 11.63 -6.94 -6.15
C GLU A 34 11.74 -5.44 -5.82
N PRO A 35 12.59 -4.68 -6.51
CA PRO A 35 12.75 -3.25 -6.26
C PRO A 35 11.45 -2.45 -6.28
N TRP A 36 10.51 -2.78 -7.18
CA TRP A 36 9.21 -2.14 -7.26
C TRP A 36 8.37 -2.41 -6.00
N ASP A 37 8.37 -3.64 -5.50
CA ASP A 37 7.62 -4.07 -4.33
C ASP A 37 8.02 -3.26 -3.09
N PHE A 38 9.32 -3.04 -2.89
CA PHE A 38 9.83 -2.26 -1.76
C PHE A 38 9.49 -0.77 -1.85
N ARG A 39 9.44 -0.22 -3.07
CA ARG A 39 8.95 1.15 -3.31
C ARG A 39 7.46 1.25 -3.00
N PHE A 40 6.68 0.24 -3.38
CA PHE A 40 5.25 0.18 -3.06
C PHE A 40 5.00 0.02 -1.56
N ALA A 41 5.78 -0.81 -0.87
CA ALA A 41 5.74 -0.90 0.59
C ALA A 41 6.04 0.45 1.26
N ALA A 42 7.03 1.21 0.77
CA ALA A 42 7.30 2.57 1.25
C ALA A 42 6.15 3.55 0.97
N LEU A 43 5.46 3.41 -0.16
CA LEU A 43 4.27 4.23 -0.43
C LEU A 43 3.17 3.95 0.59
N LEU A 44 2.97 2.69 0.99
CA LEU A 44 1.99 2.33 2.03
C LEU A 44 2.37 2.89 3.40
N THR A 45 3.65 2.93 3.78
CA THR A 45 4.06 3.57 5.04
C THR A 45 3.83 5.07 5.01
N LEU A 46 4.02 5.72 3.85
CA LEU A 46 3.61 7.12 3.62
C LEU A 46 2.10 7.33 3.69
N GLN A 47 1.27 6.29 3.79
CA GLN A 47 -0.16 6.42 4.00
C GLN A 47 -0.54 6.33 5.49
N ASP A 48 0.43 6.12 6.39
CA ASP A 48 0.20 6.14 7.82
C ASP A 48 -0.08 7.57 8.31
N GLN A 49 -1.33 7.79 8.73
CA GLN A 49 -1.81 9.07 9.25
C GLN A 49 -1.18 9.47 10.58
N SER A 50 -0.64 8.51 11.35
CA SER A 50 0.08 8.81 12.60
C SER A 50 1.35 9.61 12.34
N VAL A 51 1.85 9.60 11.10
CA VAL A 51 3.08 10.29 10.73
C VAL A 51 2.87 11.39 9.68
N MET A 52 2.03 11.18 8.66
CA MET A 52 1.82 12.19 7.60
C MET A 52 0.81 13.29 7.96
N GLY A 53 0.11 13.15 9.08
CA GLY A 53 -0.97 14.07 9.47
C GLY A 53 -2.30 13.79 8.75
N ARG A 54 -3.39 14.27 9.34
CA ARG A 54 -4.76 13.99 8.86
C ARG A 54 -5.03 14.69 7.53
N GLY A 55 -5.43 13.92 6.50
CA GLY A 55 -5.96 14.45 5.23
C GLY A 55 -5.06 14.31 3.99
N VAL A 56 -3.85 13.76 4.12
CA VAL A 56 -2.89 13.59 3.01
C VAL A 56 -2.70 12.11 2.64
N VAL A 57 -3.80 11.34 2.67
CA VAL A 57 -3.72 9.88 2.53
C VAL A 57 -4.58 9.33 1.39
N GLY A 58 -3.96 8.44 0.63
CA GLY A 58 -4.44 7.81 -0.59
C GLY A 58 -3.67 8.31 -1.82
N PHE A 59 -3.65 7.48 -2.86
CA PHE A 59 -3.00 7.79 -4.12
C PHE A 59 -3.88 7.34 -5.30
N ASP A 60 -3.60 7.88 -6.48
CA ASP A 60 -4.23 7.47 -7.73
C ASP A 60 -3.41 6.35 -8.38
N LEU A 61 -4.08 5.29 -8.86
CA LEU A 61 -3.41 4.26 -9.68
C LEU A 61 -2.79 4.88 -10.94
N ALA A 62 -3.38 5.94 -11.48
CA ALA A 62 -2.82 6.67 -12.61
C ALA A 62 -1.54 7.44 -12.28
N ASP A 63 -1.26 7.69 -11.00
CA ASP A 63 -0.06 8.41 -10.55
C ASP A 63 1.07 7.47 -10.09
N LEU A 64 0.84 6.15 -10.08
CA LEU A 64 1.90 5.19 -9.79
C LEU A 64 2.84 5.04 -10.99
N ASP A 65 4.14 4.97 -10.70
CA ASP A 65 5.13 4.50 -11.65
C ASP A 65 5.03 2.97 -11.76
N TRP A 66 4.33 2.48 -12.79
CA TRP A 66 4.18 1.04 -13.08
C TRP A 66 5.37 0.43 -13.82
N GLY A 67 6.41 1.22 -14.13
CA GLY A 67 7.54 0.80 -14.96
C GLY A 67 7.42 1.19 -16.43
N ASP A 68 8.57 1.14 -17.10
CA ASP A 68 8.76 1.67 -18.44
C ASP A 68 8.32 0.68 -19.54
N THR A 69 8.42 -0.61 -19.25
CA THR A 69 8.10 -1.69 -20.18
C THR A 69 6.74 -2.34 -19.89
N PRO A 70 6.06 -2.93 -20.90
CA PRO A 70 4.84 -3.70 -20.68
C PRO A 70 5.00 -4.83 -19.65
N GLN A 71 6.18 -5.45 -19.59
CA GLN A 71 6.50 -6.54 -18.67
C GLN A 71 6.58 -6.04 -17.23
N GLU A 72 7.26 -4.92 -16.98
CA GLU A 72 7.33 -4.30 -15.64
C GLU A 72 5.93 -3.90 -15.16
N ARG A 73 5.14 -3.28 -16.05
CA ARG A 73 3.75 -2.89 -15.77
C ARG A 73 2.88 -4.08 -15.38
N ALA A 74 2.99 -5.17 -16.12
CA ALA A 74 2.27 -6.41 -15.81
C ALA A 74 2.73 -7.01 -14.47
N ALA A 75 4.03 -7.02 -14.19
CA ALA A 75 4.59 -7.55 -12.95
C ALA A 75 4.15 -6.72 -11.73
N ALA A 76 4.18 -5.40 -11.82
CA ALA A 76 3.72 -4.48 -10.78
C ALA A 76 2.22 -4.65 -10.49
N LYS A 77 1.39 -4.77 -11.54
CA LYS A 77 -0.04 -5.04 -11.41
C LYS A 77 -0.32 -6.41 -10.78
N ASP A 78 0.36 -7.46 -11.23
CA ASP A 78 0.26 -8.79 -10.62
C ASP A 78 0.62 -8.75 -9.14
N PHE A 79 1.74 -8.10 -8.79
CA PHE A 79 2.17 -7.97 -7.40
C PHE A 79 1.11 -7.28 -6.54
N LEU A 80 0.55 -6.14 -6.98
CA LEU A 80 -0.48 -5.45 -6.22
C LEU A 80 -1.74 -6.32 -6.03
N LEU A 81 -2.15 -7.06 -7.06
CA LEU A 81 -3.26 -8.01 -6.94
C LEU A 81 -2.95 -9.13 -5.94
N ARG A 82 -1.73 -9.69 -5.94
CA ARG A 82 -1.30 -10.69 -4.95
C ARG A 82 -1.28 -10.15 -3.52
N VAL A 83 -0.86 -8.90 -3.31
CA VAL A 83 -0.94 -8.23 -2.00
C VAL A 83 -2.39 -8.14 -1.52
N LEU A 84 -3.30 -7.73 -2.40
CA LEU A 84 -4.73 -7.61 -2.08
C LEU A 84 -5.37 -8.97 -1.81
N ASP A 85 -5.03 -9.99 -2.60
CA ASP A 85 -5.49 -11.35 -2.39
C ASP A 85 -5.02 -11.92 -1.06
N LEU A 86 -3.76 -11.69 -0.68
CA LEU A 86 -3.24 -12.10 0.63
C LEU A 86 -3.91 -11.33 1.78
N ALA A 87 -4.13 -10.02 1.64
CA ALA A 87 -4.85 -9.24 2.65
C ALA A 87 -6.30 -9.75 2.82
N LEU A 88 -6.96 -10.17 1.74
CA LEU A 88 -8.31 -10.75 1.75
C LEU A 88 -8.38 -12.10 2.46
N THR A 89 -7.28 -12.85 2.59
CA THR A 89 -7.25 -14.05 3.43
C THR A 89 -7.15 -13.74 4.93
N ARG A 90 -7.33 -12.46 5.32
CA ARG A 90 -7.15 -11.95 6.69
C ARG A 90 -5.75 -12.22 7.23
N HIS A 91 -4.75 -12.18 6.35
CA HIS A 91 -3.36 -12.49 6.69
C HIS A 91 -2.84 -11.62 7.84
N ARG A 92 -2.51 -12.27 8.97
CA ARG A 92 -1.97 -11.66 10.20
C ARG A 92 -2.88 -10.62 10.86
N TRP A 93 -4.19 -10.64 10.58
CA TRP A 93 -5.12 -9.70 11.22
C TRP A 93 -5.23 -9.93 12.74
N GLU A 94 -4.93 -11.15 13.22
CA GLU A 94 -4.85 -11.48 14.64
C GLU A 94 -3.74 -10.75 15.41
N GLU A 95 -2.77 -10.14 14.70
CA GLU A 95 -1.74 -9.31 15.30
C GLU A 95 -2.22 -7.87 15.56
N LEU A 96 -3.39 -7.48 15.03
CA LEU A 96 -3.99 -6.18 15.28
C LEU A 96 -4.71 -6.17 16.65
N THR A 97 -4.58 -5.09 17.41
CA THR A 97 -5.28 -4.91 18.70
C THR A 97 -6.75 -4.50 18.54
N TYR A 98 -7.24 -4.46 17.31
CA TYR A 98 -8.58 -4.04 16.94
C TYR A 98 -9.12 -4.92 15.80
N GLU A 99 -10.44 -5.08 15.72
CA GLU A 99 -11.08 -5.74 14.57
C GLU A 99 -11.20 -4.74 13.41
N PRO A 100 -10.93 -5.15 12.15
CA PRO A 100 -11.06 -4.29 10.98
C PRO A 100 -12.37 -4.55 10.20
N PRO A 101 -13.56 -4.14 10.69
CA PRO A 101 -14.86 -4.63 10.19
C PRO A 101 -15.19 -4.24 8.76
N ARG A 102 -14.57 -3.17 8.22
CA ARG A 102 -14.81 -2.69 6.85
C ARG A 102 -13.70 -3.04 5.87
N ALA A 103 -12.52 -3.46 6.37
CA ALA A 103 -11.34 -3.67 5.55
C ALA A 103 -11.58 -4.67 4.43
N GLU A 104 -12.35 -5.73 4.67
CA GLU A 104 -12.65 -6.74 3.65
C GLU A 104 -13.45 -6.16 2.47
N GLY A 105 -14.42 -5.27 2.74
CA GLY A 105 -15.20 -4.59 1.71
C GLY A 105 -14.36 -3.57 0.94
N ASP A 106 -13.53 -2.82 1.66
CA ASP A 106 -12.60 -1.84 1.09
C ASP A 106 -11.56 -2.52 0.19
N LEU A 107 -10.99 -3.65 0.62
CA LEU A 107 -10.07 -4.49 -0.15
C LEU A 107 -10.70 -5.03 -1.42
N ARG A 108 -11.93 -5.57 -1.36
CA ARG A 108 -12.64 -6.05 -2.56
C ARG A 108 -12.86 -4.93 -3.57
N THR A 109 -13.27 -3.76 -3.09
CA THR A 109 -13.52 -2.59 -3.93
C THR A 109 -12.23 -2.15 -4.60
N TYR A 110 -11.15 -2.01 -3.84
CA TYR A 110 -9.86 -1.58 -4.36
C TYR A 110 -9.25 -2.62 -5.32
N ARG A 111 -9.38 -3.91 -5.01
CA ARG A 111 -8.98 -4.99 -5.93
C ARG A 111 -9.69 -4.90 -7.27
N ALA A 112 -11.01 -4.68 -7.28
CA ALA A 112 -11.77 -4.51 -8.52
C ALA A 112 -11.38 -3.24 -9.30
N MET A 113 -10.89 -2.20 -8.61
CA MET A 113 -10.31 -1.01 -9.24
C MET A 113 -8.98 -1.33 -9.91
N VAL A 114 -8.07 -2.00 -9.20
CA VAL A 114 -6.75 -2.44 -9.74
C VAL A 114 -6.94 -3.41 -10.91
N GLU A 115 -7.85 -4.36 -10.80
CA GLU A 115 -8.12 -5.36 -11.83
C GLU A 115 -8.54 -4.74 -13.17
N ALA A 116 -9.43 -3.73 -13.14
CA ALA A 116 -9.86 -3.07 -14.38
C ALA A 116 -8.90 -1.97 -14.86
N PHE A 117 -7.99 -1.49 -14.01
CA PHE A 117 -7.05 -0.44 -14.37
C PHE A 117 -6.03 -0.94 -15.40
N ASP A 118 -5.79 -0.18 -16.46
CA ASP A 118 -4.72 -0.44 -17.43
C ASP A 118 -3.47 0.38 -17.07
N PRO A 119 -2.36 -0.25 -16.62
CA PRO A 119 -1.11 0.46 -16.33
C PRO A 119 -0.54 1.24 -17.51
N ALA A 120 -0.89 0.88 -18.75
CA ALA A 120 -0.44 1.62 -19.92
C ALA A 120 -1.02 3.04 -20.00
N THR A 121 -2.10 3.33 -19.27
CA THR A 121 -2.73 4.66 -19.21
C THR A 121 -2.22 5.53 -18.05
N ALA A 122 -1.26 5.03 -17.26
CA ALA A 122 -0.69 5.78 -16.14
C ALA A 122 0.09 7.02 -16.64
N LYS A 123 0.08 8.07 -15.82
CA LYS A 123 0.80 9.31 -16.09
C LYS A 123 2.30 9.08 -15.92
N VAL A 124 3.07 9.43 -16.93
CA VAL A 124 4.53 9.35 -16.88
C VAL A 124 5.07 10.45 -15.96
N GLY A 125 6.00 10.11 -15.06
CA GLY A 125 6.70 11.08 -14.22
C GLY A 125 5.91 11.60 -13.02
N ALA A 126 4.88 10.88 -12.57
CA ALA A 126 4.24 11.18 -11.29
C ALA A 126 5.11 10.65 -10.13
N ASP A 127 5.64 11.57 -9.32
CA ASP A 127 6.55 11.27 -8.18
C ASP A 127 5.80 10.74 -6.94
N VAL A 128 4.73 9.94 -7.13
CA VAL A 128 3.96 9.37 -6.01
C VAL A 128 4.64 8.13 -5.46
N LEU A 129 5.12 7.23 -6.33
CA LEU A 129 5.85 6.03 -5.89
C LEU A 129 7.28 6.44 -5.49
N PRO A 130 7.71 6.21 -4.23
CA PRO A 130 9.05 6.59 -3.78
C PRO A 130 10.15 6.08 -4.70
N GLY A 131 11.18 6.89 -4.95
CA GLY A 131 12.35 6.47 -5.72
C GLY A 131 13.13 5.33 -5.04
N PRO A 132 14.02 4.62 -5.77
CA PRO A 132 14.77 3.48 -5.23
C PRO A 132 15.52 3.75 -3.93
N GLN A 133 16.01 4.98 -3.74
CA GLN A 133 16.71 5.42 -2.53
C GLN A 133 15.83 5.52 -1.28
N ASN A 134 14.50 5.57 -1.46
CA ASN A 134 13.50 5.68 -0.41
C ASN A 134 12.65 4.40 -0.28
N ALA A 135 13.08 3.30 -0.92
CA ALA A 135 12.38 2.02 -0.85
C ALA A 135 12.43 1.45 0.58
N ALA A 136 11.38 0.73 0.99
CA ALA A 136 11.27 0.15 2.32
C ALA A 136 12.13 -1.12 2.44
N MET A 137 13.45 -0.92 2.54
CA MET A 137 14.45 -1.99 2.58
C MET A 137 14.77 -2.43 4.01
N ALA A 138 14.32 -1.69 5.02
CA ALA A 138 14.44 -2.07 6.42
C ALA A 138 13.19 -2.82 6.88
N SER A 139 13.29 -3.58 7.97
CA SER A 139 12.15 -4.24 8.59
C SER A 139 12.18 -4.00 10.10
N CYS A 140 11.02 -3.67 10.67
CA CYS A 140 10.82 -3.75 12.10
C CYS A 140 10.95 -5.22 12.54
N VAL A 141 11.85 -5.50 13.47
CA VAL A 141 12.07 -6.87 13.98
C VAL A 141 10.89 -7.35 14.82
N ARG A 142 10.27 -6.46 15.60
CA ARG A 142 9.14 -6.80 16.48
C ARG A 142 7.89 -7.18 15.67
N HIS A 143 7.54 -6.37 14.69
CA HIS A 143 6.30 -6.51 13.93
C HIS A 143 6.50 -7.16 12.56
N ARG A 144 7.75 -7.45 12.15
CA ARG A 144 8.09 -8.10 10.88
C ARG A 144 7.41 -7.41 9.69
N VAL A 145 7.51 -6.09 9.66
CA VAL A 145 6.99 -5.24 8.60
C VAL A 145 8.05 -4.34 8.03
N LEU A 146 7.98 -4.12 6.72
CA LEU A 146 8.89 -3.25 5.99
C LEU A 146 8.70 -1.80 6.39
N ASP A 147 9.81 -1.07 6.42
CA ASP A 147 9.85 0.33 6.78
C ASP A 147 10.89 1.11 5.95
N GLY A 148 10.56 2.37 5.65
CA GLY A 148 11.33 3.25 4.76
C GLY A 148 12.35 4.13 5.48
N LEU A 149 13.39 3.56 6.09
CA LEU A 149 14.46 4.38 6.69
C LEU A 149 15.14 5.30 5.66
N PRO A 150 15.52 6.54 6.01
CA PRO A 150 15.61 7.11 7.37
C PRO A 150 14.38 7.92 7.80
N PHE A 151 13.26 7.88 7.06
CA PHE A 151 12.12 8.76 7.36
C PHE A 151 11.27 8.31 8.55
N TRP A 152 11.44 7.06 9.01
CA TRP A 152 10.59 6.44 10.02
C TRP A 152 11.45 5.83 11.12
N ASP A 153 11.56 6.52 12.25
CA ASP A 153 12.26 6.00 13.43
C ASP A 153 11.57 4.75 14.02
N VAL A 154 10.30 4.52 13.66
CA VAL A 154 9.44 3.42 14.13
C VAL A 154 8.43 3.01 13.04
N CYS A 155 8.11 1.72 12.92
CA CYS A 155 7.09 1.24 11.98
C CYS A 155 5.66 1.61 12.43
N VAL A 156 4.68 1.48 11.51
CA VAL A 156 3.25 1.80 11.72
C VAL A 156 2.63 1.19 12.98
N PHE A 157 3.08 0.00 13.39
CA PHE A 157 2.57 -0.66 14.60
C PHE A 157 3.27 -0.19 15.88
N CYS A 158 4.56 0.16 15.80
CA CYS A 158 5.29 0.73 16.93
C CYS A 158 4.75 2.12 17.30
N SER A 159 4.40 2.96 16.31
CA SER A 159 3.82 4.29 16.55
C SER A 159 2.41 4.22 17.11
N ALA A 160 1.62 3.23 16.69
CA ALA A 160 0.25 3.00 17.15
C ALA A 160 0.14 2.31 18.52
N GLY A 161 1.25 1.82 19.10
CA GLY A 161 1.26 1.11 20.39
C GLY A 161 0.66 -0.30 20.33
N VAL A 162 0.75 -0.94 19.16
CA VAL A 162 0.27 -2.30 18.88
C VAL A 162 1.35 -3.33 19.22
#